data_AF-A0A2K9UW98-F1
#
_entry.id   AF-A0A2K9UW98-F1
#
_cell.length_a   1.000
_cell.length_b   1.000
_cell.length_c   1.000
_cell.angle_alpha   90.00
_cell.angle_beta   90.00
_cell.angle_gamma   90.00
#
_symmetry.space_group_name_H-M   'P 1'
#
loop_
_entity.id
_entity.type
_entity.pdbx_description
1 polymer ?
#
loop_
_entity_poly.entity_id
_entity_poly.type
_entity_poly.pdbx_seq_one_letter_code
_entity_poly.pdbx_strand_id
1 'polypeptide(L)'
;MKPSILLTIMMTVISGTMIVLTSSHWLMVWIGFEMNTLAIIPILMKKSNPRAIEASTKYFLTQATASMILMMGIAINLLYSGQWTLSKTLHP
;
A
#
# COMPACT_ATOMS: atom_id res chain seq x y z
N MET A 1 15.11 11.18 14.07
CA MET A 1 14.50 11.71 12.83
C MET A 1 14.22 13.19 13.02
N LYS A 2 14.54 14.04 12.04
CA LYS A 2 14.21 15.47 12.11
C LYS A 2 12.68 15.64 12.09
N PRO A 3 12.11 16.64 12.80
CA PRO A 3 10.66 16.87 12.81
C PRO A 3 10.05 17.04 11.42
N SER A 4 10.75 17.70 10.49
CA SER A 4 10.31 17.88 9.10
C SER A 4 10.13 16.57 8.34
N ILE A 5 11.06 15.62 8.52
CA ILE A 5 11.01 14.29 7.87
C ILE A 5 9.85 13.47 8.44
N LEU A 6 9.64 13.55 9.76
CA LEU A 6 8.52 12.87 10.38
C LEU A 6 7.18 13.41 9.86
N LEU A 7 7.07 14.74 9.69
CA LEU A 7 5.87 15.36 9.14
C LEU A 7 5.58 14.87 7.72
N THR A 8 6.57 14.87 6.82
CA THR A 8 6.36 14.37 5.45
C THR A 8 5.95 12.89 5.44
N ILE A 9 6.55 12.05 6.28
CA ILE A 9 6.16 10.64 6.36
C ILE A 9 4.71 10.47 6.84
N MET A 10 4.29 11.22 7.87
CA MET A 10 2.91 11.14 8.35
C MET A 10 1.92 11.64 7.30
N MET A 11 2.26 12.69 6.55
CA MET A 11 1.45 13.15 5.43
C MET A 11 1.36 12.09 4.32
N THR A 12 2.45 11.36 4.03
CA THR A 12 2.41 10.27 3.03
C THR A 12 1.53 9.11 3.43
N VAL A 13 1.47 8.75 4.72
CA VAL A 13 0.54 7.71 5.22
C VAL A 13 -0.91 8.16 5.06
N ILE A 14 -1.20 9.42 5.41
CA ILE A 14 -2.55 9.98 5.25
C ILE A 14 -2.94 10.06 3.77
N SER A 15 -2.04 10.50 2.89
CA SER A 15 -2.34 10.54 1.46
C SER A 15 -2.53 9.14 0.86
N GLY A 16 -1.73 8.15 1.24
CA GLY A 16 -1.85 6.79 0.75
C GLY A 16 -3.21 6.17 1.12
N THR A 17 -3.63 6.32 2.38
CA THR A 17 -4.97 5.91 2.83
C THR A 17 -6.10 6.66 2.12
N MET A 18 -5.98 7.97 1.91
CA MET A 18 -6.98 8.75 1.18
C MET A 18 -7.10 8.33 -0.29
N ILE A 19 -5.98 8.01 -0.95
CA ILE A 19 -5.98 7.51 -2.33
C ILE A 19 -6.75 6.19 -2.42
N VAL A 20 -6.53 5.27 -1.47
CA VAL A 20 -7.27 3.99 -1.42
C VAL A 20 -8.78 4.23 -1.28
N LEU A 21 -9.19 5.16 -0.40
CA LEU A 21 -10.61 5.42 -0.13
C LEU A 21 -11.34 6.14 -1.27
N THR A 22 -10.64 7.02 -1.98
CA THR A 22 -11.27 7.91 -2.98
C THR A 22 -11.15 7.41 -4.40
N SER A 23 -10.24 6.47 -4.68
CA SER A 23 -9.97 6.03 -6.04
C SER A 23 -11.02 5.04 -6.56
N SER A 24 -11.35 5.21 -7.84
CA SER A 24 -12.25 4.31 -8.60
C SER A 24 -11.50 3.37 -9.53
N HIS A 25 -10.16 3.39 -9.53
CA HIS A 25 -9.30 2.64 -10.43
C HIS A 25 -8.41 1.67 -9.63
N TRP A 26 -8.41 0.39 -10.00
CA TRP A 26 -7.70 -0.66 -9.27
C TRP A 26 -6.19 -0.41 -9.12
N LEU A 27 -5.54 0.07 -10.17
CA LEU A 27 -4.12 0.46 -10.09
C LEU A 27 -3.86 1.56 -9.04
N MET A 28 -4.78 2.52 -8.91
CA MET A 28 -4.62 3.63 -7.98
C MET A 28 -4.79 3.17 -6.53
N VAL A 29 -5.70 2.21 -6.29
CA VAL A 29 -5.82 1.51 -5.01
C VAL A 29 -4.51 0.79 -4.66
N TRP A 30 -3.93 0.05 -5.60
CA TRP A 30 -2.65 -0.64 -5.40
C TRP A 30 -1.51 0.35 -5.07
N ILE A 31 -1.39 1.45 -5.81
CA ILE A 31 -0.42 2.52 -5.55
C ILE A 31 -0.60 3.11 -4.14
N GLY A 32 -1.84 3.31 -3.70
CA GLY A 32 -2.13 3.80 -2.36
C GLY A 32 -1.66 2.86 -1.25
N PHE A 33 -1.81 1.54 -1.45
CA PHE A 33 -1.25 0.54 -0.53
C PHE A 33 0.28 0.55 -0.50
N GLU A 34 0.95 0.59 -1.66
CA GLU A 34 2.41 0.65 -1.72
C GLU A 34 3.00 1.94 -1.11
N MET A 35 2.32 3.08 -1.25
CA MET A 35 2.72 4.29 -0.55
C MET A 35 2.69 4.10 0.98
N ASN A 36 1.68 3.41 1.50
CA ASN A 36 1.58 3.15 2.94
C ASN A 36 2.65 2.16 3.42
N THR A 37 2.97 1.12 2.65
CA THR A 37 4.01 0.14 3.03
C THR A 37 5.37 0.83 3.15
N LEU A 38 5.74 1.65 2.17
CA LEU A 38 7.01 2.39 2.15
C LEU A 38 7.08 3.45 3.25
N ALA A 39 5.99 4.19 3.49
CA ALA A 39 5.97 5.25 4.50
C ALA A 39 6.06 4.71 5.94
N ILE A 40 5.55 3.50 6.21
CA ILE A 40 5.55 2.90 7.55
C ILE A 40 6.94 2.35 7.94
N ILE A 41 7.77 1.92 6.99
CA ILE A 41 9.09 1.32 7.28
C ILE A 41 10.00 2.26 8.11
N PRO A 42 10.22 3.53 7.75
CA PRO A 42 11.03 4.44 8.55
C PRO A 42 10.47 4.70 9.95
N ILE A 43 9.14 4.60 10.14
CA ILE A 43 8.49 4.74 11.46
C ILE A 43 8.83 3.53 12.33
N LEU A 44 8.75 2.32 11.78
CA LEU A 44 9.09 1.08 12.49
C LEU A 44 10.58 1.03 12.86
N MET A 45 11.45 1.53 11.99
CA MET A 45 12.90 1.60 12.21
C MET A 45 13.37 2.82 13.01
N LYS A 46 12.46 3.62 13.59
CA LYS A 46 12.82 4.86 14.32
C LYS A 46 13.87 4.66 15.42
N LYS A 47 13.82 3.51 16.10
CA LYS A 47 14.88 3.04 17.01
C LYS A 47 15.53 1.83 16.36
N SER A 48 16.75 1.98 15.83
CA SER A 48 17.47 0.93 15.09
C SER A 48 18.01 -0.19 15.99
N ASN A 49 17.15 -0.81 16.80
CA ASN A 49 17.48 -2.03 17.54
C ASN A 49 17.20 -3.26 16.65
N PRO A 50 17.86 -4.42 16.91
CA PRO A 50 17.67 -5.63 16.11
C PRO A 50 16.20 -6.06 16.04
N ARG A 51 15.42 -5.86 17.11
CA ARG A 51 13.98 -6.15 17.14
C ARG A 51 13.16 -5.29 16.16
N ALA A 52 13.48 -4.00 16.02
CA ALA A 52 12.82 -3.09 15.09
C ALA A 52 13.17 -3.43 13.65
N ILE A 53 14.41 -3.85 13.41
CA ILE A 53 14.84 -4.34 12.09
C ILE A 53 14.03 -5.60 11.73
N GLU A 54 13.97 -6.59 12.62
CA GLU A 54 13.17 -7.80 12.39
C GLU A 54 11.67 -7.52 12.21
N ALA A 55 11.10 -6.60 12.99
CA ALA A 55 9.70 -6.21 12.85
C ALA A 55 9.45 -5.54 11.49
N SER A 56 10.36 -4.67 11.05
CA SER A 56 10.26 -3.95 9.77
C SER A 56 10.42 -4.88 8.57
N THR A 57 11.34 -5.85 8.64
CA THR A 57 11.52 -6.85 7.56
C THR A 57 10.33 -7.80 7.47
N LYS A 58 9.79 -8.26 8.61
CA LYS A 58 8.56 -9.07 8.64
C LYS A 58 7.37 -8.30 8.07
N TYR A 59 7.20 -7.05 8.46
CA TYR A 59 6.16 -6.18 7.91
C TYR A 59 6.31 -6.00 6.39
N PHE A 60 7.52 -5.67 5.91
CA PHE A 60 7.77 -5.47 4.49
C PHE A 60 7.49 -6.73 3.67
N LEU A 61 7.99 -7.90 4.09
CA LEU A 61 7.80 -9.15 3.34
C LEU A 61 6.33 -9.56 3.27
N THR A 62 5.59 -9.43 4.37
CA THR A 62 4.16 -9.78 4.40
C THR A 62 3.31 -8.82 3.57
N GLN A 63 3.65 -7.53 3.57
CA GLN A 63 2.94 -6.55 2.75
C GLN A 63 3.28 -6.67 1.26
N ALA A 64 4.54 -6.91 0.92
CA ALA A 64 4.97 -7.11 -0.46
C ALA A 64 4.29 -8.35 -1.08
N THR A 65 4.17 -9.46 -0.34
CA THR A 65 3.45 -10.63 -0.84
C THR A 65 1.96 -10.36 -1.00
N ALA A 66 1.32 -9.70 -0.04
CA ALA A 66 -0.08 -9.30 -0.16
C ALA A 66 -0.32 -8.37 -1.35
N SER A 67 0.57 -7.42 -1.58
CA SER A 67 0.54 -6.49 -2.70
C SER A 67 0.64 -7.20 -4.06
N MET A 68 1.54 -8.18 -4.18
CA MET A 68 1.67 -8.99 -5.39
C MET A 68 0.43 -9.85 -5.64
N ILE A 69 -0.18 -10.43 -4.60
CA ILE A 69 -1.44 -11.17 -4.72
C ILE A 69 -2.57 -10.25 -5.20
N LEU A 70 -2.64 -9.02 -4.67
CA LEU A 70 -3.61 -8.02 -5.10
C LEU A 70 -3.41 -7.64 -6.57
N MET A 71 -2.17 -7.38 -7.00
CA MET A 71 -1.86 -7.10 -8.41
C MET A 71 -2.23 -8.27 -9.33
N MET A 72 -1.98 -9.51 -8.91
CA MET A 72 -2.42 -10.69 -9.65
C MET A 72 -3.95 -10.72 -9.80
N GLY A 73 -4.69 -10.43 -8.72
CA GLY A 73 -6.15 -10.31 -8.79
C GLY A 73 -6.63 -9.23 -9.75
N ILE A 74 -5.96 -8.06 -9.78
CA ILE A 74 -6.25 -6.98 -10.72
C ILE A 74 -5.96 -7.42 -12.16
N ALA A 75 -4.84 -8.08 -12.42
CA ALA A 75 -4.48 -8.57 -13.75
C ALA A 75 -5.50 -9.60 -14.26
N ILE A 76 -5.94 -10.51 -13.40
CA ILE A 76 -7.00 -11.48 -13.70
C ILE A 76 -8.32 -10.75 -14.00
N ASN A 77 -8.70 -9.77 -13.18
CA ASN A 77 -9.91 -8.98 -13.42
C ASN A 77 -9.83 -8.23 -14.75
N LEU A 78 -8.67 -7.68 -15.10
CA LEU A 78 -8.45 -7.01 -16.38
C LEU A 78 -8.56 -7.99 -17.56
N LEU A 79 -8.02 -9.20 -17.44
CA LEU A 79 -8.14 -10.24 -18.46
C LEU A 79 -9.60 -10.63 -18.75
N TYR A 80 -10.45 -10.68 -17.71
CA TYR A 80 -11.86 -11.05 -17.87
C TYR A 80 -12.79 -9.88 -18.22
N SER A 81 -12.63 -8.72 -17.58
CA SER A 81 -13.53 -7.57 -17.75
C SER A 81 -13.04 -6.54 -18.77
N GLY A 82 -11.74 -6.52 -19.07
CA GLY A 82 -11.11 -5.49 -19.91
C GLY A 82 -11.09 -4.09 -19.28
N GLN A 83 -11.51 -3.94 -18.02
CA GLN A 83 -11.66 -2.64 -17.36
C GLN A 83 -10.79 -2.53 -16.10
N TRP A 84 -10.32 -1.32 -15.85
CA TRP A 84 -9.53 -0.98 -14.66
C TRP A 84 -10.38 -0.41 -13.52
N THR A 85 -11.65 -0.14 -13.78
CA THR A 85 -12.58 0.45 -12.83
C THR A 85 -12.89 -0.53 -11.72
N LEU A 86 -13.12 0.01 -10.52
CA LEU A 86 -13.60 -0.72 -9.36
C LEU A 86 -15.11 -1.04 -9.49
N SER A 87 -15.54 -1.41 -10.69
CA SER A 87 -16.92 -1.73 -11.00
C SER A 87 -17.28 -3.07 -10.38
N LYS A 88 -18.34 -3.09 -9.58
CA LYS A 88 -19.11 -4.32 -9.38
C LYS A 88 -19.68 -4.69 -10.75
N THR A 89 -19.21 -5.77 -11.35
CA THR A 89 -20.03 -6.46 -12.35
C THR A 89 -21.22 -7.03 -11.58
N LEU A 90 -22.29 -6.24 -11.48
CA LEU A 90 -23.62 -6.71 -11.09
C LEU A 90 -24.11 -7.61 -12.23
N HIS A 91 -23.61 -8.83 -12.30
CA HIS A 91 -24.45 -9.90 -12.81
C HIS A 91 -25.34 -10.37 -11.64
N PRO A 92 -26.67 -10.47 -11.84
CA PRO A 92 -27.56 -11.05 -10.85
C PRO A 92 -27.22 -12.51 -10.54
#